data_AF-A0A1W9IVR4-F1
#
_entry.id   AF-A0A1W9IVR4-F1
#
_cell.length_a   1.000
_cell.length_b   1.000
_cell.length_c   1.000
_cell.angle_alpha   90.00
_cell.angle_beta   90.00
_cell.angle_gamma   90.00
#
_symmetry.space_group_name_H-M   'P 1'
#
loop_
_entity.id
_entity.type
_entity.pdbx_description
1 polymer ?
#
loop_
_entity_poly.entity_id
_entity_poly.type
_entity_poly.pdbx_seq_one_letter_code
_entity_poly.pdbx_strand_id
1 'polypeptide(L)'
;MSTTTRQAGILPYQQIKELIALGVVAADSPIEDRQIQPASLDLRLGVKAFRLLSSFLPERSEIGHRLGVMDAFQEDLVMYEIDLRGGAILEKGHVYLVPLLERLTLTKDLRARANPKSTTGRLDIFTRVITDLCASFDDIEAGYKGPLYLEIVPRSFAIKLKTGMSLNQVRFIAGSAAVADGQLRKLHTADPLLFHNRSTEEPVPSRDIRIDRGLFLKIDLQGQGSDQDIVGYRAKKNSHIIDLSKIGHHPALEFWEPIRRRKDDSLLLEPEEFYILASKERIRVPPGYAAEMVAYEAACGEVRTHYAGFFDPGFGYGSRGEVKGTQVVLEVRPHDVPFLIHDGQTFFKVQYDKMTEIPSQLYGVGLGSSYQQQALTLSKHFKA
;
A
#
# COMPACT_ATOMS: atom_id res chain seq x y z
N MET A 1 5.26 38.21 14.23
CA MET A 1 5.03 37.01 13.40
C MET A 1 4.75 35.86 14.34
N SER A 2 3.48 35.48 14.50
CA SER A 2 3.09 34.38 15.39
C SER A 2 3.54 33.07 14.77
N THR A 3 4.59 32.46 15.33
CA THR A 3 4.94 31.06 15.06
C THR A 3 3.82 30.20 15.63
N THR A 4 2.78 29.94 14.85
CA THR A 4 1.85 28.84 15.09
C THR A 4 2.71 27.59 15.17
N THR A 5 2.79 26.98 16.34
CA THR A 5 3.38 25.65 16.53
C THR A 5 2.69 24.70 15.56
N ARG A 6 3.35 24.35 14.45
CA ARG A 6 2.81 23.37 13.51
C ARG A 6 2.60 22.07 14.28
N GLN A 7 1.37 21.59 14.29
CA GLN A 7 1.00 20.34 14.93
C GLN A 7 1.75 19.20 14.23
N ALA A 8 2.37 18.31 15.00
CA ALA A 8 3.05 17.14 14.45
C ALA A 8 2.03 16.07 14.03
N GLY A 9 2.28 15.39 12.92
CA GLY A 9 1.37 14.41 12.35
C GLY A 9 1.55 14.22 10.84
N ILE A 10 0.63 13.46 10.25
CA ILE A 10 0.49 13.30 8.80
C ILE A 10 -0.25 14.49 8.21
N LEU A 11 0.24 14.98 7.07
CA LEU A 11 -0.38 16.10 6.37
C LEU A 11 -1.63 15.64 5.61
N PRO A 12 -2.79 16.28 5.80
CA PRO A 12 -4.03 15.97 5.10
C PRO A 12 -4.09 16.59 3.70
N TYR A 13 -5.13 16.18 2.96
CA TYR A 13 -5.53 16.66 1.64
C TYR A 13 -5.24 18.16 1.39
N GLN A 14 -5.75 19.06 2.24
CA GLN A 14 -5.62 20.50 2.06
C GLN A 14 -4.17 20.99 2.19
N GLN A 15 -3.37 20.40 3.09
CA GLN A 15 -1.96 20.74 3.24
C GLN A 15 -1.12 20.16 2.09
N ILE A 16 -1.50 18.99 1.55
CA ILE A 16 -0.86 18.45 0.34
C ILE A 16 -1.11 19.39 -0.85
N LYS A 17 -2.32 19.96 -0.99
CA LYS A 17 -2.60 20.98 -2.00
C LYS A 17 -1.75 22.23 -1.82
N GLU A 18 -1.52 22.67 -0.58
CA GLU A 18 -0.60 23.77 -0.29
C GLU A 18 0.84 23.44 -0.69
N LEU A 19 1.33 22.23 -0.42
CA LEU A 19 2.67 21.80 -0.87
C LEU A 19 2.82 21.86 -2.40
N ILE A 20 1.77 21.48 -3.13
CA ILE A 20 1.73 21.58 -4.60
C ILE A 20 1.74 23.04 -5.05
N ALA A 21 0.89 23.88 -4.44
CA ALA A 21 0.80 25.31 -4.78
C ALA A 21 2.11 26.07 -4.51
N LEU A 22 2.84 25.67 -3.47
CA LEU A 22 4.15 26.24 -3.11
C LEU A 22 5.32 25.64 -3.92
N GLY A 23 5.07 24.65 -4.79
CA GLY A 23 6.09 23.97 -5.58
C GLY A 23 7.01 23.04 -4.76
N VAL A 24 6.65 22.73 -3.52
CA VAL A 24 7.33 21.71 -2.69
C VAL A 24 7.14 20.33 -3.30
N VAL A 25 5.94 20.07 -3.84
CA VAL A 25 5.67 18.94 -4.71
C VAL A 25 5.41 19.49 -6.10
N ALA A 26 6.21 19.10 -7.08
CA ALA A 26 6.10 19.62 -8.43
C ALA A 26 6.19 18.51 -9.47
N ALA A 27 5.61 18.76 -10.64
CA ALA A 27 5.73 17.93 -11.83
C ALA A 27 5.61 18.84 -13.05
N ASP A 28 6.17 18.43 -14.19
CA ASP A 28 6.10 19.25 -15.41
C ASP A 28 4.70 19.23 -16.03
N SER A 29 3.98 18.12 -15.85
CA SER A 29 2.54 18.04 -16.11
C SER A 29 1.76 18.34 -14.83
N PRO A 30 0.64 19.09 -14.90
CA PRO A 30 -0.16 19.44 -13.73
C PRO A 30 -0.50 18.22 -12.86
N ILE A 31 -0.38 18.38 -11.54
CA ILE A 31 -0.85 17.40 -10.57
C ILE A 31 -2.36 17.56 -10.46
N GLU A 32 -3.09 16.51 -10.78
CA GLU A 32 -4.55 16.53 -10.82
C GLU A 32 -5.16 16.29 -9.43
N ASP A 33 -6.30 16.93 -9.12
CA ASP A 33 -6.98 16.77 -7.83
C ASP A 33 -7.29 15.29 -7.49
N ARG A 34 -7.55 14.44 -8.51
CA ARG A 34 -7.79 13.00 -8.32
C ARG A 34 -6.58 12.21 -7.80
N GLN A 35 -5.37 12.76 -7.90
CA GLN A 35 -4.16 12.14 -7.35
C GLN A 35 -4.07 12.30 -5.84
N ILE A 36 -4.68 13.34 -5.30
CA ILE A 36 -4.58 13.71 -3.89
C ILE A 36 -5.63 12.91 -3.11
N GLN A 37 -5.15 12.03 -2.24
CA GLN A 37 -5.96 11.26 -1.31
C GLN A 37 -6.13 12.04 0.01
N PRO A 38 -7.00 11.60 0.92
CA PRO A 38 -7.18 12.24 2.23
C PRO A 38 -5.89 12.47 3.02
N ALA A 39 -4.92 11.55 2.92
CA ALA A 39 -3.65 11.62 3.64
C ALA A 39 -2.44 11.10 2.83
N SER A 40 -2.51 11.11 1.50
CA SER A 40 -1.42 10.72 0.60
C SER A 40 -1.57 11.35 -0.79
N LEU A 41 -0.55 11.19 -1.63
CA LEU A 41 -0.53 11.61 -3.02
C LEU A 41 -0.10 10.45 -3.92
N ASP A 42 -0.88 10.16 -4.95
CA ASP A 42 -0.53 9.18 -5.98
C ASP A 42 0.64 9.68 -6.86
N LEU A 43 1.69 8.86 -6.97
CA LEU A 43 2.88 9.12 -7.79
C LEU A 43 2.71 8.53 -9.19
N ARG A 44 3.08 9.26 -10.24
CA ARG A 44 2.83 8.90 -11.64
C ARG A 44 4.11 8.44 -12.33
N LEU A 45 3.99 7.34 -13.08
CA LEU A 45 5.07 6.84 -13.94
C LEU A 45 5.44 7.87 -15.02
N GLY A 46 6.73 8.05 -15.23
CA GLY A 46 7.27 8.87 -16.32
C GLY A 46 7.15 8.22 -17.69
N VAL A 47 7.94 8.75 -18.64
CA VAL A 47 7.91 8.36 -20.05
C VAL A 47 8.77 7.15 -20.40
N LYS A 48 9.69 6.77 -19.51
CA LYS A 48 10.69 5.72 -19.75
C LYS A 48 10.72 4.73 -18.58
N ALA A 49 10.97 3.47 -18.89
CA ALA A 49 11.42 2.47 -17.92
C ALA A 49 12.80 1.95 -18.34
N PHE A 50 13.64 1.66 -17.36
CA PHE A 50 14.94 1.03 -17.56
C PHE A 50 14.85 -0.40 -17.04
N ARG A 51 15.05 -1.40 -17.91
CA ARG A 51 15.19 -2.78 -17.43
C ARG A 51 16.57 -2.93 -16.83
N LEU A 52 16.62 -3.38 -15.58
CA LEU A 52 17.85 -3.56 -14.84
C LEU A 52 18.22 -5.04 -14.71
N LEU A 53 19.52 -5.31 -14.58
CA LEU A 53 20.02 -6.62 -14.21
C LEU A 53 19.63 -7.00 -12.77
N SER A 54 19.67 -6.02 -11.85
CA SER A 54 19.37 -6.20 -10.43
C SER A 54 18.81 -4.92 -9.80
N SER A 55 18.20 -5.06 -8.61
CA SER A 55 17.86 -3.95 -7.71
C SER A 55 19.12 -3.37 -7.09
N PHE A 56 19.10 -2.08 -6.71
CA PHE A 56 20.22 -1.40 -6.07
C PHE A 56 19.77 -0.28 -5.12
N LEU A 57 20.65 0.11 -4.20
CA LEU A 57 20.49 1.29 -3.34
C LEU A 57 21.51 2.39 -3.71
N PRO A 58 21.07 3.65 -3.89
CA PRO A 58 21.93 4.76 -4.25
C PRO A 58 22.50 5.48 -3.01
N GLU A 59 23.31 4.79 -2.20
CA GLU A 59 23.83 5.38 -0.95
C GLU A 59 24.91 6.46 -1.15
N ARG A 60 25.57 6.48 -2.32
CA ARG A 60 26.81 7.27 -2.54
C ARG A 60 26.89 8.00 -3.88
N SER A 61 25.87 7.87 -4.72
CA SER A 61 25.84 8.48 -6.05
C SER A 61 24.40 8.74 -6.47
N GLU A 62 24.22 9.76 -7.31
CA GLU A 62 22.92 10.07 -7.91
C GLU A 62 22.49 8.94 -8.85
N ILE A 63 21.20 8.63 -8.85
CA ILE A 63 20.57 7.67 -9.75
C ILE A 63 20.66 8.20 -11.19
N GLY A 64 20.50 9.51 -11.38
CA GLY A 64 20.60 10.16 -12.69
C GLY A 64 21.91 9.83 -13.42
N HIS A 65 23.04 9.83 -12.72
CA HIS A 65 24.32 9.41 -13.27
C HIS A 65 24.31 7.92 -13.68
N ARG A 66 23.76 7.03 -12.85
CA ARG A 66 23.68 5.59 -13.16
C ARG A 66 22.79 5.24 -14.35
N LEU A 67 21.89 6.14 -14.75
CA LEU A 67 20.98 5.93 -15.89
C LEU A 67 21.52 6.53 -17.20
N GLY A 68 22.69 7.17 -17.19
CA GLY A 68 23.30 7.81 -18.36
C GLY A 68 23.81 6.81 -19.41
N VAL A 69 23.57 7.11 -20.70
CA VAL A 69 24.00 6.27 -21.85
C VAL A 69 25.53 6.13 -21.95
N MET A 70 26.30 7.07 -21.40
CA MET A 70 27.77 6.99 -21.36
C MET A 70 28.28 6.13 -20.19
N ASP A 71 27.50 5.98 -19.12
CA ASP A 71 27.80 5.13 -17.97
C ASP A 71 27.32 3.68 -18.19
N ALA A 72 26.41 3.45 -19.15
CA ALA A 72 26.02 2.11 -19.64
C ALA A 72 27.19 1.31 -20.25
N PHE A 73 28.32 1.94 -20.55
CA PHE A 73 29.57 1.28 -20.95
C PHE A 73 30.50 0.98 -19.75
N GLN A 74 30.20 1.47 -18.54
CA GLN A 74 31.03 1.32 -17.35
C GLN A 74 30.37 0.55 -16.20
N GLU A 75 29.04 0.47 -16.13
CA GLU A 75 28.32 -0.36 -15.13
C GLU A 75 27.25 -1.24 -15.83
N ASP A 76 27.41 -2.57 -15.75
CA ASP A 76 26.55 -3.64 -16.34
C ASP A 76 25.08 -3.68 -15.80
N LEU A 77 24.55 -2.57 -15.31
CA LEU A 77 23.28 -2.52 -14.58
C LEU A 77 22.05 -2.33 -15.48
N VAL A 78 22.12 -1.41 -16.46
CA VAL A 78 20.99 -1.11 -17.34
C VAL A 78 21.06 -1.98 -18.60
N MET A 79 20.06 -2.83 -18.80
CA MET A 79 20.01 -3.72 -19.97
C MET A 79 19.49 -3.01 -21.21
N TYR A 80 18.34 -2.33 -21.09
CA TYR A 80 17.75 -1.53 -22.17
C TYR A 80 16.66 -0.59 -21.65
N GLU A 81 16.35 0.43 -22.46
CA GLU A 81 15.27 1.39 -22.22
C GLU A 81 13.95 0.96 -22.90
N ILE A 82 12.83 1.29 -22.26
CA ILE A 82 11.47 1.02 -22.74
C ILE A 82 10.68 2.34 -22.71
N ASP A 83 10.04 2.69 -23.83
CA ASP A 83 9.12 3.83 -23.89
C ASP A 83 7.74 3.45 -23.32
N LEU A 84 7.24 4.24 -22.37
CA LEU A 84 5.97 4.02 -21.69
C LEU A 84 4.80 4.82 -22.27
N ARG A 85 5.04 5.73 -23.23
CA ARG A 85 3.99 6.63 -23.75
C ARG A 85 2.84 5.90 -24.43
N GLY A 86 3.15 4.93 -25.29
CA GLY A 86 2.17 4.06 -25.97
C GLY A 86 1.71 2.85 -25.14
N GLY A 87 2.27 2.70 -23.95
CA GLY A 87 2.13 1.54 -23.09
C GLY A 87 3.10 0.41 -23.42
N ALA A 88 3.64 -0.21 -22.37
CA ALA A 88 4.63 -1.27 -22.46
C ALA A 88 4.31 -2.42 -21.51
N ILE A 89 4.86 -3.60 -21.83
CA ILE A 89 4.74 -4.79 -20.99
C ILE A 89 5.97 -4.88 -20.11
N LEU A 90 5.74 -5.04 -18.81
CA LEU A 90 6.76 -5.44 -17.84
C LEU A 90 6.56 -6.91 -17.51
N GLU A 91 7.59 -7.70 -17.75
CA GLU A 91 7.56 -9.15 -17.59
C GLU A 91 7.72 -9.56 -16.13
N LYS A 92 7.18 -10.74 -15.81
CA LYS A 92 7.29 -11.34 -14.48
C LYS A 92 8.75 -11.63 -14.13
N GLY A 93 9.15 -11.30 -12.90
CA GLY A 93 10.45 -11.63 -12.32
C GLY A 93 11.60 -10.75 -12.80
N HIS A 94 11.31 -9.63 -13.46
CA HIS A 94 12.33 -8.68 -13.91
C HIS A 94 12.21 -7.33 -13.19
N VAL A 95 13.34 -6.66 -13.05
CA VAL A 95 13.46 -5.38 -12.35
C VAL A 95 13.42 -4.24 -13.36
N TYR A 96 12.56 -3.27 -13.10
CA TYR A 96 12.41 -2.08 -13.91
C TYR A 96 12.49 -0.84 -13.02
N LEU A 97 13.23 0.17 -13.45
CA LEU A 97 13.28 1.47 -12.79
C LEU A 97 12.58 2.51 -13.66
N VAL A 98 11.63 3.24 -13.08
CA VAL A 98 10.86 4.28 -13.77
C VAL A 98 11.05 5.60 -13.05
N PRO A 99 11.67 6.62 -13.68
CA PRO A 99 11.60 7.98 -13.17
C PRO A 99 10.12 8.41 -13.07
N LEU A 100 9.74 8.95 -11.92
CA LEU A 100 8.39 9.45 -11.68
C LEU A 100 8.25 10.87 -12.23
N LEU A 101 7.01 11.30 -12.50
CA LEU A 101 6.73 12.66 -12.95
C LEU A 101 6.89 13.69 -11.83
N GLU A 102 6.60 13.29 -10.59
CA GLU A 102 6.71 14.14 -9.42
C GLU A 102 8.16 14.21 -8.90
N ARG A 103 8.54 15.41 -8.44
CA ARG A 103 9.78 15.73 -7.72
C ARG A 103 9.45 16.46 -6.44
N LEU A 104 10.37 16.40 -5.48
CA LEU A 104 10.18 16.99 -4.15
C LEU A 104 11.23 18.07 -3.86
N THR A 105 10.83 19.06 -3.07
CA THR A 105 11.71 20.05 -2.45
C THR A 105 11.27 20.25 -1.00
N LEU A 106 11.41 19.19 -0.20
CA LEU A 106 10.95 19.17 1.18
C LEU A 106 11.71 20.18 2.05
N THR A 107 11.04 20.66 3.09
CA THR A 107 11.65 21.46 4.15
C THR A 107 12.27 20.55 5.21
N LYS A 108 13.18 21.08 6.05
CA LYS A 108 13.91 20.29 7.06
C LYS A 108 13.01 19.68 8.15
N ASP A 109 11.80 20.18 8.30
CA ASP A 109 10.78 19.68 9.24
C ASP A 109 9.83 18.65 8.62
N LEU A 110 9.94 18.41 7.31
CA LEU A 110 9.02 17.56 6.55
C LEU A 110 9.76 16.38 5.95
N ARG A 111 9.34 15.16 6.31
CA ARG A 111 9.76 13.92 5.66
C ARG A 111 8.58 13.29 4.92
N ALA A 112 8.83 12.23 4.17
CA ALA A 112 7.78 11.47 3.54
C ALA A 112 8.04 9.96 3.57
N ARG A 113 6.97 9.19 3.41
CA ARG A 113 7.03 7.73 3.25
C ARG A 113 6.15 7.33 2.08
N ALA A 114 6.64 6.40 1.26
CA ALA A 114 5.93 5.84 0.14
C ALA A 114 5.38 4.45 0.46
N ASN A 115 4.32 4.04 -0.24
CA ASN A 115 3.81 2.67 -0.18
C ASN A 115 3.09 2.32 -1.49
N PRO A 116 3.07 1.04 -1.89
CA PRO A 116 2.27 0.61 -3.02
C PRO A 116 0.79 0.95 -2.78
N LYS A 117 0.08 1.24 -3.88
CA LYS A 117 -1.38 1.32 -3.83
C LYS A 117 -1.95 -0.07 -3.60
N SER A 118 -3.09 -0.15 -2.92
CA SER A 118 -3.76 -1.44 -2.66
C SER A 118 -4.14 -2.20 -3.94
N THR A 119 -4.36 -1.51 -5.07
CA THR A 119 -4.52 -2.15 -6.39
C THR A 119 -3.24 -2.83 -6.90
N THR A 120 -2.08 -2.26 -6.58
CA THR A 120 -0.75 -2.75 -6.97
C THR A 120 -0.38 -3.98 -6.16
N GLY A 121 -0.62 -3.95 -4.84
CA GLY A 121 -0.44 -5.11 -3.96
C GLY A 121 -1.27 -6.30 -4.40
N ARG A 122 -2.57 -6.12 -4.69
CA ARG A 122 -3.46 -7.18 -5.18
C ARG A 122 -3.09 -7.79 -6.53
N LEU A 123 -2.12 -7.22 -7.25
CA LEU A 123 -1.58 -7.79 -8.48
C LEU A 123 -0.19 -8.40 -8.26
N ASP A 124 0.28 -8.42 -7.02
CA ASP A 124 1.62 -8.86 -6.65
C ASP A 124 2.68 -8.15 -7.49
N ILE A 125 2.53 -6.83 -7.59
CA ILE A 125 3.52 -5.96 -8.21
C ILE A 125 4.32 -5.35 -7.06
N PHE A 126 5.57 -5.76 -6.95
CA PHE A 126 6.48 -5.20 -5.97
C PHE A 126 6.98 -3.86 -6.46
N THR A 127 6.90 -2.86 -5.58
CA THR A 127 7.38 -1.51 -5.90
C THR A 127 8.12 -0.90 -4.73
N ARG A 128 9.17 -0.14 -5.04
CA ARG A 128 9.92 0.66 -4.06
C ARG A 128 10.20 2.03 -4.63
N VAL A 129 9.89 3.09 -3.89
CA VAL A 129 10.35 4.43 -4.21
C VAL A 129 11.81 4.55 -3.80
N ILE A 130 12.62 5.08 -4.72
CA ILE A 130 14.03 5.37 -4.52
C ILE A 130 14.24 6.87 -4.72
N THR A 131 15.09 7.44 -3.88
CA THR A 131 15.54 8.82 -3.98
C THR A 131 17.05 8.88 -4.10
N ASP A 132 17.57 9.94 -4.70
CA ASP A 132 19.01 10.15 -4.79
C ASP A 132 19.64 10.23 -3.40
N LEU A 133 20.83 9.62 -3.25
CA LEU A 133 21.68 9.68 -2.06
C LEU A 133 21.05 9.13 -0.77
N CYS A 134 19.95 8.36 -0.87
CA CYS A 134 19.28 7.75 0.27
C CYS A 134 19.57 6.24 0.35
N ALA A 135 19.85 5.76 1.56
CA ALA A 135 20.08 4.34 1.87
C ALA A 135 18.82 3.56 2.23
N SER A 136 17.63 4.19 2.18
CA SER A 136 16.36 3.54 2.48
C SER A 136 15.43 3.59 1.27
N PHE A 137 14.73 2.47 1.04
CA PHE A 137 13.60 2.43 0.14
C PHE A 137 12.38 3.00 0.83
N ASP A 138 11.52 3.66 0.06
CA ASP A 138 10.22 4.19 0.48
C ASP A 138 10.24 5.28 1.57
N ASP A 139 11.28 5.40 2.39
CA ASP A 139 11.50 6.53 3.29
C ASP A 139 12.24 7.67 2.56
N ILE A 140 11.66 8.86 2.59
CA ILE A 140 12.20 10.08 1.99
C ILE A 140 12.61 11.02 3.13
N GLU A 141 13.91 11.31 3.20
CA GLU A 141 14.48 12.07 4.30
C GLU A 141 13.95 13.50 4.41
N ALA A 142 14.00 14.04 5.63
CA ALA A 142 13.60 15.41 5.87
C ALA A 142 14.50 16.40 5.13
N GLY A 143 13.89 17.34 4.41
CA GLY A 143 14.64 18.30 3.60
C GLY A 143 15.13 17.76 2.24
N TYR A 144 14.71 16.55 1.84
CA TYR A 144 15.05 15.98 0.53
C TYR A 144 14.66 16.90 -0.64
N LYS A 145 15.55 17.02 -1.61
CA LYS A 145 15.34 17.80 -2.84
C LYS A 145 15.82 17.00 -4.03
N GLY A 146 14.89 16.62 -4.91
CA GLY A 146 15.26 15.85 -6.08
C GLY A 146 14.11 15.10 -6.74
N PRO A 147 14.43 14.36 -7.81
CA PRO A 147 13.50 13.48 -8.51
C PRO A 147 13.12 12.26 -7.67
N LEU A 148 12.04 11.59 -8.04
CA LEU A 148 11.66 10.30 -7.46
C LEU A 148 11.76 9.22 -8.54
N TYR A 149 12.14 8.01 -8.13
CA TYR A 149 12.18 6.85 -9.00
C TYR A 149 11.36 5.73 -8.38
N LEU A 150 10.73 4.91 -9.21
CA LEU A 150 9.98 3.74 -8.78
C LEU A 150 10.61 2.49 -9.37
N GLU A 151 11.16 1.64 -8.51
CA GLU A 151 11.47 0.27 -8.86
C GLU A 151 10.16 -0.53 -8.94
N ILE A 152 10.02 -1.34 -9.98
CA ILE A 152 8.84 -2.15 -10.25
C ILE A 152 9.31 -3.57 -10.59
N VAL A 153 8.78 -4.56 -9.88
CA VAL A 153 9.02 -5.99 -10.12
C VAL A 153 7.67 -6.71 -10.13
N PRO A 154 7.09 -7.00 -11.31
CA PRO A 154 5.91 -7.86 -11.40
C PRO A 154 6.26 -9.27 -10.91
N ARG A 155 5.61 -9.79 -9.87
CA ARG A 155 5.97 -11.08 -9.25
C ARG A 155 5.06 -12.23 -9.67
N SER A 156 3.75 -12.01 -9.79
CA SER A 156 2.81 -13.07 -10.21
C SER A 156 2.41 -12.99 -11.68
N PHE A 157 2.20 -11.77 -12.21
CA PHE A 157 1.65 -11.55 -13.55
C PHE A 157 2.54 -10.61 -14.35
N ALA A 158 2.64 -10.84 -15.67
CA ALA A 158 3.12 -9.81 -16.58
C ALA A 158 2.06 -8.69 -16.67
N ILE A 159 2.50 -7.44 -16.70
CA ILE A 159 1.61 -6.28 -16.64
C ILE A 159 1.86 -5.36 -17.82
N LYS A 160 0.80 -4.75 -18.34
CA LYS A 160 0.90 -3.66 -19.31
C LYS A 160 0.51 -2.34 -18.64
N LEU A 161 1.43 -1.38 -18.70
CA LEU A 161 1.27 -0.06 -18.08
C LEU A 161 1.68 1.06 -19.04
N LYS A 162 1.39 2.31 -18.69
CA LYS A 162 1.78 3.49 -19.47
C LYS A 162 2.09 4.69 -18.57
N THR A 163 2.73 5.70 -19.17
CA THR A 163 2.98 7.00 -18.53
C THR A 163 1.73 7.58 -17.87
N GLY A 164 1.90 8.20 -16.70
CA GLY A 164 0.83 8.84 -15.95
C GLY A 164 0.02 7.90 -15.06
N MET A 165 0.19 6.58 -15.16
CA MET A 165 -0.39 5.62 -14.22
C MET A 165 0.27 5.71 -12.85
N SER A 166 -0.46 5.36 -11.79
CA SER A 166 0.05 5.36 -10.43
C SER A 166 -0.01 3.97 -9.83
N LEU A 167 1.16 3.47 -9.42
CA LEU A 167 1.33 2.19 -8.74
C LEU A 167 1.68 2.37 -7.26
N ASN A 168 2.15 3.56 -6.89
CA ASN A 168 2.65 3.90 -5.57
C ASN A 168 2.12 5.27 -5.17
N GLN A 169 2.19 5.58 -3.88
CA GLN A 169 1.66 6.80 -3.27
C GLN A 169 2.58 7.23 -2.12
N VAL A 170 2.64 8.53 -1.88
CA VAL A 170 3.50 9.14 -0.86
C VAL A 170 2.67 9.86 0.21
N ARG A 171 3.09 9.73 1.46
CA ARG A 171 2.49 10.39 2.63
C ARG A 171 3.52 11.29 3.27
N PHE A 172 3.15 12.55 3.51
CA PHE A 172 4.03 13.55 4.11
C PHE A 172 3.81 13.61 5.61
N ILE A 173 4.89 13.76 6.37
CA ILE A 173 4.88 13.67 7.83
C ILE A 173 5.69 14.82 8.43
N ALA A 174 5.06 15.62 9.28
CA ALA A 174 5.70 16.66 10.08
C ALA A 174 5.93 16.14 11.51
N GLY A 175 7.18 16.08 11.95
CA GLY A 175 7.53 15.60 13.29
C GLY A 175 7.11 14.13 13.56
N SER A 176 6.62 13.86 14.77
CA SER A 176 6.16 12.53 15.19
C SER A 176 4.65 12.38 15.03
N ALA A 177 4.22 11.33 14.33
CA ALA A 177 2.80 11.03 14.10
C ALA A 177 2.29 9.83 14.91
N ALA A 178 3.18 8.92 15.34
CA ALA A 178 2.80 7.64 15.92
C ALA A 178 1.93 7.76 17.18
N VAL A 179 0.82 7.03 17.20
CA VAL A 179 -0.04 6.90 18.38
C VAL A 179 0.54 5.84 19.32
N ALA A 180 0.86 6.25 20.55
CA ALA A 180 1.34 5.32 21.57
C ALA A 180 0.24 4.32 22.01
N ASP A 181 0.62 3.11 22.39
CA ASP A 181 -0.30 2.01 22.70
C ASP A 181 -1.36 2.35 23.75
N GLY A 182 -0.98 3.10 24.81
CA GLY A 182 -1.92 3.56 25.82
C GLY A 182 -2.96 4.55 25.28
N GLN A 183 -2.58 5.39 24.30
CA GLN A 183 -3.50 6.28 23.62
C GLN A 183 -4.40 5.51 22.65
N LEU A 184 -3.85 4.49 21.96
CA LEU A 184 -4.62 3.65 21.04
C LEU A 184 -5.70 2.86 21.78
N ARG A 185 -5.39 2.34 22.97
CA ARG A 185 -6.37 1.68 23.84
C ARG A 185 -7.50 2.63 24.26
N LYS A 186 -7.15 3.85 24.70
CA LYS A 186 -8.15 4.88 25.05
C LYS A 186 -9.02 5.26 23.85
N LEU A 187 -8.40 5.42 22.68
CA LEU A 187 -9.11 5.70 21.43
C LEU A 187 -10.12 4.59 21.14
N HIS A 188 -9.72 3.32 21.20
CA HIS A 188 -10.63 2.21 20.97
C HIS A 188 -11.77 2.11 22.02
N THR A 189 -11.55 2.53 23.27
CA THR A 189 -12.65 2.60 24.25
C THR A 189 -13.64 3.74 23.94
N ALA A 190 -13.17 4.89 23.47
CA ALA A 190 -14.01 6.05 23.19
C ALA A 190 -14.68 6.00 21.80
N ASP A 191 -13.95 5.54 20.79
CA ASP A 191 -14.38 5.38 19.41
C ASP A 191 -13.81 4.05 18.86
N PRO A 192 -14.58 2.94 18.95
CA PRO A 192 -14.06 1.60 18.68
C PRO A 192 -13.35 1.43 17.34
N LEU A 193 -12.14 0.91 17.36
CA LEU A 193 -11.32 0.74 16.15
C LEU A 193 -11.48 -0.62 15.48
N LEU A 194 -12.04 -1.61 16.18
CA LEU A 194 -12.05 -3.02 15.77
C LEU A 194 -13.40 -3.65 16.03
N PHE A 195 -13.95 -4.36 15.05
CA PHE A 195 -15.24 -5.05 15.11
C PHE A 195 -15.08 -6.50 14.63
N HIS A 196 -15.90 -7.41 15.13
CA HIS A 196 -15.94 -8.77 14.61
C HIS A 196 -16.60 -8.83 13.21
N ASN A 197 -16.22 -9.81 12.38
CA ASN A 197 -16.91 -10.10 11.11
C ASN A 197 -18.32 -10.72 11.31
N ARG A 198 -18.61 -11.26 12.51
CA ARG A 198 -19.89 -11.92 12.81
C ARG A 198 -21.06 -10.92 12.83
N SER A 199 -22.27 -11.44 12.74
CA SER A 199 -23.54 -10.67 12.72
C SER A 199 -23.75 -9.75 13.92
N THR A 200 -22.96 -9.90 14.99
CA THR A 200 -22.94 -8.94 16.08
C THR A 200 -22.22 -7.68 15.62
N GLU A 201 -22.96 -6.58 15.57
CA GLU A 201 -22.41 -5.26 15.29
C GLU A 201 -21.60 -4.67 16.47
N GLU A 202 -21.09 -5.54 17.33
CA GLU A 202 -20.40 -5.18 18.56
C GLU A 202 -18.89 -5.00 18.31
N PRO A 203 -18.27 -4.01 18.96
CA PRO A 203 -16.83 -3.85 18.89
C PRO A 203 -16.12 -5.00 19.63
N VAL A 204 -14.90 -5.31 19.20
CA VAL A 204 -14.03 -6.23 19.95
C VAL A 204 -13.76 -5.63 21.34
N PRO A 205 -13.99 -6.34 22.45
CA PRO A 205 -13.76 -5.78 23.77
C PRO A 205 -12.31 -5.34 23.99
N SER A 206 -12.09 -4.25 24.73
CA SER A 206 -10.74 -3.72 24.98
C SER A 206 -9.79 -4.70 25.70
N ARG A 207 -10.32 -5.75 26.34
CA ARG A 207 -9.53 -6.84 26.95
C ARG A 207 -9.01 -7.86 25.92
N ASP A 208 -9.67 -7.95 24.77
CA ASP A 208 -9.42 -8.96 23.74
C ASP A 208 -8.56 -8.39 22.59
N ILE A 209 -8.37 -7.07 22.53
CA ILE A 209 -7.44 -6.43 21.60
C ILE A 209 -6.00 -6.59 22.08
N ARG A 210 -5.12 -6.94 21.14
CA ARG A 210 -3.67 -6.94 21.35
C ARG A 210 -3.07 -5.69 20.70
N ILE A 211 -2.26 -4.96 21.45
CA ILE A 211 -1.57 -3.75 21.00
C ILE A 211 -0.10 -3.86 21.39
N ASP A 212 0.79 -3.70 20.42
CA ASP A 212 2.24 -3.49 20.61
C ASP A 212 2.76 -2.73 19.38
N ARG A 213 2.94 -1.41 19.54
CA ARG A 213 3.28 -0.47 18.47
C ARG A 213 2.37 -0.69 17.24
N GLY A 214 1.06 -0.70 17.48
CA GLY A 214 0.03 -1.02 16.50
C GLY A 214 -1.00 -2.04 17.01
N LEU A 215 -2.17 -2.02 16.39
CA LEU A 215 -3.31 -2.91 16.70
C LEU A 215 -3.18 -4.21 15.90
N PHE A 216 -3.19 -5.34 16.59
CA PHE A 216 -3.08 -6.64 15.96
C PHE A 216 -4.41 -7.14 15.41
N LEU A 217 -4.34 -7.83 14.28
CA LEU A 217 -5.47 -8.47 13.61
C LEU A 217 -5.16 -9.93 13.30
N LYS A 218 -6.24 -10.69 13.15
CA LYS A 218 -6.21 -12.12 12.89
C LYS A 218 -6.61 -12.42 11.46
N ILE A 219 -6.23 -13.59 10.96
CA ILE A 219 -6.63 -14.11 9.66
C ILE A 219 -8.01 -14.77 9.72
N ASP A 220 -8.83 -14.58 8.68
CA ASP A 220 -10.13 -15.26 8.51
C ASP A 220 -9.99 -16.40 7.51
N LEU A 221 -10.20 -17.64 7.97
CA LEU A 221 -10.27 -18.82 7.10
C LEU A 221 -11.64 -19.52 7.15
N GLN A 222 -12.66 -18.84 7.70
CA GLN A 222 -14.02 -19.36 7.78
C GLN A 222 -14.97 -18.65 6.80
N GLY A 223 -14.67 -17.42 6.39
CA GLY A 223 -15.57 -16.65 5.52
C GLY A 223 -16.90 -16.37 6.21
N GLN A 224 -18.03 -16.67 5.54
CA GLN A 224 -19.37 -16.53 6.13
C GLN A 224 -19.85 -17.81 6.83
N GLY A 225 -19.03 -18.88 6.86
CA GLY A 225 -19.27 -20.11 7.61
C GLY A 225 -19.80 -21.30 6.78
N SER A 226 -19.87 -21.20 5.45
CA SER A 226 -20.23 -22.31 4.54
C SER A 226 -18.99 -23.01 3.96
N ASP A 227 -19.07 -24.31 3.72
CA ASP A 227 -17.99 -25.10 3.06
C ASP A 227 -17.76 -24.69 1.59
N GLN A 228 -18.69 -23.95 0.98
CA GLN A 228 -18.52 -23.37 -0.36
C GLN A 228 -17.86 -21.99 -0.34
N ASP A 229 -17.61 -21.43 0.84
CA ASP A 229 -17.09 -20.07 0.95
C ASP A 229 -15.66 -20.00 0.44
N ILE A 230 -15.41 -18.97 -0.35
CA ILE A 230 -14.08 -18.59 -0.79
C ILE A 230 -13.44 -17.80 0.35
N VAL A 231 -12.35 -18.34 0.88
CA VAL A 231 -11.59 -17.75 2.00
C VAL A 231 -10.32 -17.04 1.52
N GLY A 232 -9.98 -17.21 0.24
CA GLY A 232 -8.84 -16.56 -0.38
C GLY A 232 -8.75 -16.80 -1.88
N TYR A 233 -7.74 -16.22 -2.49
CA TYR A 233 -7.34 -16.49 -3.86
C TYR A 233 -5.85 -16.74 -3.94
N ARG A 234 -5.43 -17.74 -4.70
CA ARG A 234 -4.02 -17.97 -5.05
C ARG A 234 -3.77 -17.50 -6.48
N ALA A 235 -2.68 -16.77 -6.72
CA ALA A 235 -2.30 -16.38 -8.07
C ALA A 235 -1.93 -17.61 -8.91
N LYS A 236 -2.37 -17.66 -10.16
CA LYS A 236 -1.93 -18.68 -11.11
C LYS A 236 -0.48 -18.45 -11.53
N LYS A 237 0.25 -19.54 -11.75
CA LYS A 237 1.65 -19.49 -12.19
C LYS A 237 1.81 -18.92 -13.60
N ASN A 238 0.87 -19.28 -14.47
CA ASN A 238 0.81 -18.90 -15.88
C ASN A 238 -0.54 -18.23 -16.15
N SER A 239 -0.51 -17.05 -16.74
CA SER A 239 -1.69 -16.29 -17.14
C SER A 239 -1.38 -15.43 -18.36
N HIS A 240 -2.41 -14.78 -18.91
CA HIS A 240 -2.22 -13.70 -19.86
C HIS A 240 -1.68 -12.43 -19.17
N ILE A 241 -1.46 -11.37 -19.96
CA ILE A 241 -0.98 -10.07 -19.48
C ILE A 241 -2.15 -9.28 -18.87
N ILE A 242 -1.93 -8.66 -17.73
CA ILE A 242 -2.90 -7.74 -17.12
C ILE A 242 -2.63 -6.32 -17.64
N ASP A 243 -3.51 -5.83 -18.52
CA ASP A 243 -3.52 -4.42 -18.93
C ASP A 243 -4.13 -3.55 -17.83
N LEU A 244 -3.29 -2.74 -17.16
CA LEU A 244 -3.68 -1.87 -16.05
C LEU A 244 -4.56 -0.70 -16.49
N SER A 245 -4.69 -0.44 -17.80
CA SER A 245 -5.63 0.57 -18.30
C SER A 245 -7.08 0.09 -18.31
N LYS A 246 -7.30 -1.22 -18.18
CA LYS A 246 -8.62 -1.84 -18.33
C LYS A 246 -9.20 -2.25 -16.97
N ILE A 247 -10.11 -1.44 -16.46
CA ILE A 247 -10.88 -1.73 -15.23
C ILE A 247 -12.02 -2.71 -15.55
N GLY A 248 -12.26 -3.70 -14.68
CA GLY A 248 -13.37 -4.65 -14.84
C GLY A 248 -13.33 -5.52 -16.09
N HIS A 249 -12.15 -5.76 -16.67
CA HIS A 249 -12.01 -6.39 -17.99
C HIS A 249 -11.59 -7.85 -17.92
N HIS A 250 -10.68 -8.19 -17.02
CA HIS A 250 -10.02 -9.49 -16.98
C HIS A 250 -10.89 -10.51 -16.23
N PRO A 251 -11.19 -11.70 -16.78
CA PRO A 251 -11.90 -12.74 -16.04
C PRO A 251 -11.05 -13.23 -14.86
N ALA A 252 -11.53 -13.08 -13.62
CA ALA A 252 -10.73 -13.39 -12.43
C ALA A 252 -10.16 -14.83 -12.44
N LEU A 253 -10.94 -15.81 -12.88
CA LEU A 253 -10.56 -17.23 -12.91
C LEU A 253 -9.45 -17.56 -13.94
N GLU A 254 -9.11 -16.66 -14.85
CA GLU A 254 -7.95 -16.83 -15.74
C GLU A 254 -6.62 -16.51 -15.03
N PHE A 255 -6.67 -15.78 -13.91
CA PHE A 255 -5.49 -15.28 -13.19
C PHE A 255 -5.42 -15.80 -11.75
N TRP A 256 -6.56 -16.19 -11.18
CA TRP A 256 -6.68 -16.61 -9.78
C TRP A 256 -7.34 -17.98 -9.64
N GLU A 257 -6.88 -18.72 -8.64
CA GLU A 257 -7.49 -19.95 -8.15
C GLU A 257 -8.21 -19.64 -6.83
N PRO A 258 -9.55 -19.77 -6.77
CA PRO A 258 -10.28 -19.55 -5.53
C PRO A 258 -9.95 -20.64 -4.51
N ILE A 259 -9.65 -20.23 -3.28
CA ILE A 259 -9.37 -21.11 -2.16
C ILE A 259 -10.65 -21.24 -1.35
N ARG A 260 -11.16 -22.47 -1.24
CA ARG A 260 -12.36 -22.76 -0.46
C ARG A 260 -12.00 -23.11 0.97
N ARG A 261 -12.92 -22.80 1.89
CA ARG A 261 -12.83 -23.20 3.29
C ARG A 261 -12.56 -24.70 3.41
N ARG A 262 -11.67 -25.07 4.32
CA ARG A 262 -11.43 -26.46 4.72
C ARG A 262 -12.12 -26.77 6.05
N LYS A 263 -12.46 -28.04 6.27
CA LYS A 263 -13.14 -28.51 7.50
C LYS A 263 -12.32 -28.30 8.78
N ASP A 264 -11.00 -28.31 8.65
CA ASP A 264 -10.04 -28.09 9.74
C ASP A 264 -9.67 -26.61 9.93
N ASP A 265 -10.36 -25.68 9.22
CA ASP A 265 -10.15 -24.23 9.29
C ASP A 265 -8.67 -23.82 9.17
N SER A 266 -7.94 -24.52 8.30
CA SER A 266 -6.50 -24.34 8.06
C SER A 266 -6.20 -24.03 6.58
N LEU A 267 -5.06 -23.40 6.33
CA LEU A 267 -4.53 -23.19 4.98
C LEU A 267 -3.01 -23.39 5.01
N LEU A 268 -2.50 -24.26 4.13
CA LEU A 268 -1.07 -24.41 3.91
C LEU A 268 -0.64 -23.38 2.86
N LEU A 269 0.24 -22.47 3.25
CA LEU A 269 0.83 -21.48 2.36
C LEU A 269 2.10 -22.06 1.76
N GLU A 270 2.06 -22.32 0.45
CA GLU A 270 3.22 -22.80 -0.32
C GLU A 270 4.24 -21.67 -0.56
N PRO A 271 5.55 -21.93 -0.42
CA PRO A 271 6.64 -20.97 -0.69
C PRO A 271 6.52 -20.30 -2.05
N GLU A 272 6.79 -19.00 -2.10
CA GLU A 272 6.81 -18.19 -3.32
C GLU A 272 5.49 -18.15 -4.11
N GLU A 273 4.40 -18.70 -3.58
CA GLU A 273 3.05 -18.46 -4.09
C GLU A 273 2.48 -17.16 -3.50
N PHE A 274 1.56 -16.54 -4.23
CA PHE A 274 0.90 -15.31 -3.79
C PHE A 274 -0.56 -15.56 -3.45
N TYR A 275 -0.97 -15.06 -2.30
CA TYR A 275 -2.31 -15.23 -1.76
C TYR A 275 -2.95 -13.87 -1.47
N ILE A 276 -4.23 -13.74 -1.82
CA ILE A 276 -5.11 -12.70 -1.30
C ILE A 276 -6.00 -13.35 -0.26
N LEU A 277 -5.86 -12.91 0.99
CA LEU A 277 -6.64 -13.35 2.14
C LEU A 277 -7.35 -12.14 2.78
N ALA A 278 -8.06 -12.35 3.88
CA ALA A 278 -8.76 -11.28 4.57
C ALA A 278 -8.68 -11.41 6.10
N SER A 279 -8.80 -10.30 6.80
CA SER A 279 -8.76 -10.25 8.26
C SER A 279 -10.06 -10.76 8.91
N LYS A 280 -9.96 -11.35 10.11
CA LYS A 280 -11.11 -11.81 10.89
C LYS A 280 -11.87 -10.67 11.57
N GLU A 281 -11.20 -9.55 11.75
CA GLU A 281 -11.78 -8.33 12.27
C GLU A 281 -11.90 -7.26 11.17
N ARG A 282 -12.86 -6.36 11.34
CA ARG A 282 -13.02 -5.13 10.56
C ARG A 282 -12.40 -3.97 11.30
N ILE A 283 -11.68 -3.10 10.59
CA ILE A 283 -11.04 -1.92 11.19
C ILE A 283 -11.76 -0.63 10.85
N ARG A 284 -11.64 0.36 11.74
CA ARG A 284 -12.00 1.76 11.50
C ARG A 284 -10.80 2.67 11.66
N VAL A 285 -10.65 3.62 10.74
CA VAL A 285 -9.68 4.70 10.82
C VAL A 285 -10.45 6.01 11.00
N PRO A 286 -10.54 6.54 12.24
CA PRO A 286 -11.30 7.77 12.48
C PRO A 286 -10.68 8.98 11.77
N PRO A 287 -11.44 10.06 11.49
CA PRO A 287 -10.99 11.20 10.69
C PRO A 287 -9.71 11.92 11.16
N GLY A 288 -9.41 11.89 12.45
CA GLY A 288 -8.20 12.49 13.02
C GLY A 288 -6.93 11.62 12.91
N TYR A 289 -7.03 10.46 12.26
CA TYR A 289 -5.97 9.46 12.19
C TYR A 289 -5.84 8.92 10.77
N ALA A 290 -4.63 8.49 10.44
CA ALA A 290 -4.40 7.56 9.34
C ALA A 290 -3.81 6.27 9.91
N ALA A 291 -3.73 5.24 9.07
CA ALA A 291 -3.13 3.99 9.48
C ALA A 291 -2.19 3.44 8.39
N GLU A 292 -1.34 2.50 8.80
CA GLU A 292 -0.41 1.77 7.94
C GLU A 292 -0.40 0.30 8.39
N MET A 293 -0.57 -0.62 7.44
CA MET A 293 -0.35 -2.04 7.71
C MET A 293 1.15 -2.29 7.89
N VAL A 294 1.55 -2.95 8.97
CA VAL A 294 2.95 -3.31 9.23
C VAL A 294 3.06 -4.81 9.42
N ALA A 295 4.06 -5.40 8.78
CA ALA A 295 4.35 -6.82 8.93
C ALA A 295 4.67 -7.17 10.39
N TYR A 296 4.14 -8.29 10.87
CA TYR A 296 4.46 -8.83 12.18
C TYR A 296 5.61 -9.83 12.07
N GLU A 297 6.85 -9.34 12.20
CA GLU A 297 8.07 -10.14 12.03
C GLU A 297 8.40 -11.03 13.25
N ALA A 298 7.83 -10.74 14.43
CA ALA A 298 8.32 -11.29 15.70
C ALA A 298 7.88 -12.74 16.01
N ALA A 299 7.17 -13.44 15.11
CA ALA A 299 6.83 -14.86 15.30
C ALA A 299 6.86 -15.72 14.02
N CYS A 300 6.81 -15.10 12.83
CA CYS A 300 6.85 -15.79 11.55
C CYS A 300 8.10 -15.31 10.79
N GLY A 301 9.26 -15.89 11.06
CA GLY A 301 10.46 -15.65 10.24
C GLY A 301 10.25 -16.00 8.76
N GLU A 302 9.22 -16.81 8.46
CA GLU A 302 8.99 -17.49 7.18
C GLU A 302 7.85 -16.87 6.35
N VAL A 303 7.00 -16.02 6.96
CA VAL A 303 5.85 -15.41 6.28
C VAL A 303 5.89 -13.90 6.44
N ARG A 304 5.95 -13.19 5.30
CA ARG A 304 5.80 -11.74 5.26
C ARG A 304 4.43 -11.42 4.68
N THR A 305 3.70 -10.51 5.33
CA THR A 305 2.66 -9.78 4.62
C THR A 305 3.37 -8.88 3.61
N HIS A 306 3.26 -9.22 2.34
CA HIS A 306 3.85 -8.42 1.28
C HIS A 306 2.94 -7.21 1.04
N TYR A 307 3.52 -6.04 0.76
CA TYR A 307 2.77 -4.83 0.36
C TYR A 307 1.92 -4.20 1.47
N ALA A 308 2.56 -3.92 2.61
CA ALA A 308 2.10 -2.92 3.58
C ALA A 308 1.51 -1.68 2.87
N GLY A 309 0.28 -1.33 3.22
CA GLY A 309 -0.47 -0.26 2.56
C GLY A 309 -0.94 0.81 3.54
N PHE A 310 -1.16 2.01 3.02
CA PHE A 310 -1.81 3.09 3.75
C PHE A 310 -3.32 2.87 3.85
N PHE A 311 -3.86 3.15 5.04
CA PHE A 311 -5.27 3.41 5.25
C PHE A 311 -5.47 4.91 5.46
N ASP A 312 -6.43 5.46 4.74
CA ASP A 312 -6.75 6.87 4.83
C ASP A 312 -7.75 7.17 5.94
N PRO A 313 -7.74 8.40 6.49
CA PRO A 313 -8.76 8.88 7.40
C PRO A 313 -10.17 8.68 6.82
N GLY A 314 -11.04 8.01 7.57
CA GLY A 314 -12.39 7.63 7.14
C GLY A 314 -12.54 6.18 6.69
N PHE A 315 -11.44 5.41 6.53
CA PHE A 315 -11.51 4.01 6.14
C PHE A 315 -12.34 3.18 7.13
N GLY A 316 -13.43 2.58 6.64
CA GLY A 316 -14.37 1.80 7.47
C GLY A 316 -15.14 2.63 8.51
N TYR A 317 -15.05 3.96 8.48
CA TYR A 317 -15.69 4.85 9.46
C TYR A 317 -17.04 5.39 8.98
N GLY A 318 -17.12 5.76 7.69
CA GLY A 318 -18.25 6.55 7.18
C GLY A 318 -18.09 8.05 7.47
N SER A 319 -19.16 8.80 7.30
CA SER A 319 -19.17 10.26 7.49
C SER A 319 -19.27 10.70 8.95
N ARG A 320 -19.90 9.87 9.80
CA ARG A 320 -20.25 10.14 11.20
C ARG A 320 -19.98 8.93 12.12
N GLY A 321 -19.19 7.96 11.67
CA GLY A 321 -18.89 6.75 12.44
C GLY A 321 -19.95 5.65 12.31
N GLU A 322 -20.85 5.76 11.33
CA GLU A 322 -21.95 4.83 11.07
C GLU A 322 -21.48 3.47 10.52
N VAL A 323 -20.33 3.42 9.86
CA VAL A 323 -19.77 2.17 9.35
C VAL A 323 -19.00 1.48 10.49
N LYS A 324 -19.29 0.19 10.69
CA LYS A 324 -18.70 -0.63 11.77
C LYS A 324 -17.46 -1.38 11.28
N GLY A 325 -16.58 -0.63 10.64
CA GLY A 325 -15.34 -1.11 10.05
C GLY A 325 -15.50 -1.79 8.69
N THR A 326 -14.35 -1.92 8.03
CA THR A 326 -14.17 -2.68 6.79
C THR A 326 -13.16 -3.79 7.03
N GLN A 327 -13.37 -4.95 6.42
CA GLN A 327 -12.42 -6.06 6.45
C GLN A 327 -11.13 -5.65 5.72
N VAL A 328 -9.97 -6.02 6.27
CA VAL A 328 -8.68 -5.76 5.63
C VAL A 328 -8.38 -6.91 4.68
N VAL A 329 -8.15 -6.58 3.41
CA VAL A 329 -7.61 -7.54 2.44
C VAL A 329 -6.10 -7.60 2.63
N LEU A 330 -5.56 -8.81 2.61
CA LEU A 330 -4.17 -9.11 2.91
C LEU A 330 -3.49 -9.76 1.71
N GLU A 331 -2.35 -9.20 1.34
CA GLU A 331 -1.44 -9.78 0.37
C GLU A 331 -0.36 -10.59 1.10
N VAL A 332 -0.35 -11.90 0.89
CA VAL A 332 0.49 -12.84 1.65
C VAL A 332 1.35 -13.65 0.69
N ARG A 333 2.65 -13.72 0.98
CA ARG A 333 3.60 -14.56 0.27
C ARG A 333 4.61 -15.13 1.28
N PRO A 334 4.63 -16.45 1.51
CA PRO A 334 5.66 -17.10 2.30
C PRO A 334 6.96 -17.23 1.47
N HIS A 335 8.11 -17.28 2.14
CA HIS A 335 9.41 -17.29 1.48
C HIS A 335 10.06 -18.68 1.43
N ASP A 336 10.43 -19.21 2.59
CA ASP A 336 11.44 -20.27 2.64
C ASP A 336 10.85 -21.68 2.74
N VAL A 337 9.79 -21.85 3.54
CA VAL A 337 9.18 -23.16 3.82
C VAL A 337 7.66 -23.09 3.80
N PRO A 338 6.97 -24.21 3.52
CA PRO A 338 5.52 -24.27 3.63
C PRO A 338 5.07 -23.89 5.04
N PHE A 339 4.08 -23.00 5.14
CA PHE A 339 3.64 -22.46 6.42
C PHE A 339 2.14 -22.72 6.62
N LEU A 340 1.79 -23.50 7.65
CA LEU A 340 0.41 -23.79 7.99
C LEU A 340 -0.16 -22.68 8.86
N ILE A 341 -1.27 -22.09 8.43
CA ILE A 341 -2.03 -21.11 9.22
C ILE A 341 -3.39 -21.68 9.61
N HIS A 342 -3.88 -21.21 10.75
CA HIS A 342 -5.22 -21.52 11.25
C HIS A 342 -6.09 -20.27 11.35
N ASP A 343 -7.40 -20.46 11.22
CA ASP A 343 -8.38 -19.42 11.46
C ASP A 343 -8.16 -18.74 12.83
N GLY A 344 -8.23 -17.41 12.86
CA GLY A 344 -8.03 -16.64 14.08
C GLY A 344 -6.57 -16.52 14.54
N GLN A 345 -5.60 -17.03 13.79
CA GLN A 345 -4.19 -16.78 14.07
C GLN A 345 -3.89 -15.28 13.92
N THR A 346 -3.18 -14.70 14.91
CA THR A 346 -2.67 -13.33 14.81
C THR A 346 -1.67 -13.25 13.66
N PHE A 347 -1.89 -12.33 12.72
CA PHE A 347 -1.23 -12.40 11.43
C PHE A 347 -0.50 -11.11 11.04
N PHE A 348 -1.06 -9.95 11.37
CA PHE A 348 -0.46 -8.65 11.06
C PHE A 348 -0.89 -7.61 12.10
N LYS A 349 -0.31 -6.41 12.00
CA LYS A 349 -0.75 -5.27 12.80
C LYS A 349 -0.93 -4.02 11.95
N VAL A 350 -1.73 -3.10 12.46
CA VAL A 350 -1.99 -1.79 11.86
C VAL A 350 -1.51 -0.71 12.83
N GLN A 351 -0.53 0.08 12.39
CA GLN A 351 -0.09 1.25 13.13
C GLN A 351 -1.04 2.42 12.85
N TYR A 352 -1.37 3.17 13.90
CA TYR A 352 -2.16 4.41 13.78
C TYR A 352 -1.25 5.61 14.00
N ASP A 353 -1.44 6.61 13.16
CA ASP A 353 -0.72 7.87 13.17
C ASP A 353 -1.73 9.02 13.24
N LYS A 354 -1.41 10.07 13.98
CA LYS A 354 -2.23 11.28 14.08
C LYS A 354 -2.08 12.12 12.82
N MET A 355 -3.20 12.68 12.37
CA MET A 355 -3.18 13.76 11.39
C MET A 355 -2.78 15.08 12.06
N THR A 356 -2.18 16.00 11.29
CA THR A 356 -1.95 17.38 11.75
C THR A 356 -3.28 18.11 11.99
N GLU A 357 -4.29 17.78 11.19
CA GLU A 357 -5.68 18.24 11.28
C GLU A 357 -6.61 17.27 10.53
N ILE A 358 -7.92 17.36 10.74
CA ILE A 358 -8.88 16.50 10.03
C ILE A 358 -8.88 16.88 8.53
N PRO A 359 -8.77 15.91 7.59
CA PRO A 359 -8.79 16.23 6.17
C PRO A 359 -10.17 16.73 5.73
N SER A 360 -10.19 17.69 4.82
CA SER A 360 -11.43 18.22 4.23
C SER A 360 -12.16 17.20 3.36
N GLN A 361 -11.47 16.14 2.94
CA GLN A 361 -12.02 15.01 2.20
C GLN A 361 -11.71 13.73 2.97
N LEU A 362 -12.74 12.97 3.31
CA LEU A 362 -12.60 11.68 3.98
C LEU A 362 -12.72 10.54 3.00
N TYR A 363 -11.96 9.49 3.26
CA TYR A 363 -12.08 8.25 2.52
C TYR A 363 -13.50 7.70 2.69
N GLY A 364 -14.13 7.31 1.59
CA GLY A 364 -15.48 6.74 1.65
C GLY A 364 -16.64 7.73 1.66
N VAL A 365 -16.37 9.03 1.63
CA VAL A 365 -17.41 10.09 1.58
C VAL A 365 -17.31 10.79 0.22
N GLY A 366 -17.80 10.14 -0.84
CA GLY A 366 -17.78 10.67 -2.22
C GLY A 366 -17.66 9.62 -3.34
N LEU A 367 -17.77 10.06 -4.60
CA LEU A 367 -17.66 9.23 -5.81
C LEU A 367 -16.24 8.66 -5.95
N GLY A 368 -16.09 7.33 -5.82
CA GLY A 368 -14.88 6.63 -6.27
C GLY A 368 -14.05 5.91 -5.20
N SER A 369 -14.57 5.70 -3.99
CA SER A 369 -13.90 4.92 -2.94
C SER A 369 -13.82 3.44 -3.31
N SER A 370 -12.86 3.10 -4.16
CA SER A 370 -12.46 1.71 -4.37
C SER A 370 -12.06 1.18 -3.00
N TYR A 371 -12.70 0.13 -2.48
CA TYR A 371 -12.37 -0.58 -1.23
C TYR A 371 -13.18 -0.27 0.05
N GLN A 372 -14.15 0.66 0.06
CA GLN A 372 -15.05 0.82 1.21
C GLN A 372 -16.09 -0.32 1.28
N GLN A 373 -16.36 -0.86 2.48
CA GLN A 373 -17.28 -2.00 2.72
C GLN A 373 -16.93 -3.31 2.00
N GLN A 374 -15.66 -3.52 1.64
CA GLN A 374 -15.29 -4.74 0.93
C GLN A 374 -15.07 -5.94 1.86
N ALA A 375 -15.58 -7.08 1.40
CA ALA A 375 -15.14 -8.42 1.78
C ALA A 375 -13.87 -8.79 0.98
N LEU A 376 -13.43 -10.05 1.04
CA LEU A 376 -12.36 -10.60 0.19
C LEU A 376 -12.53 -10.19 -1.29
N THR A 377 -11.69 -9.28 -1.78
CA THR A 377 -11.85 -8.67 -3.12
C THR A 377 -10.51 -8.58 -3.86
N LEU A 378 -10.52 -8.92 -5.15
CA LEU A 378 -9.39 -8.81 -6.07
C LEU A 378 -9.16 -7.37 -6.56
N SER A 379 -8.10 -7.14 -7.33
CA SER A 379 -7.85 -5.81 -7.92
C SER A 379 -9.00 -5.37 -8.84
N LYS A 380 -9.23 -4.05 -8.95
CA LYS A 380 -10.26 -3.41 -9.80
C LYS A 380 -10.22 -3.78 -11.30
N HIS A 381 -9.17 -4.44 -11.77
CA HIS A 381 -8.98 -4.82 -13.17
C HIS A 381 -9.76 -6.09 -13.52
N PHE A 382 -10.18 -6.88 -12.52
CA PHE A 382 -10.94 -8.10 -12.71
C PHE A 382 -12.45 -7.82 -12.78
N LYS A 383 -13.16 -8.64 -13.55
CA LYS A 383 -14.62 -8.68 -13.56
C LYS A 383 -15.14 -9.12 -12.19
N ALA A 384 -16.21 -8.46 -11.73
CA ALA A 384 -16.92 -8.80 -10.50
C ALA A 384 -17.63 -10.15 -10.62
#